data_AF-A0A1D1UEW8-F1
#
_entry.id   AF-A0A1D1UEW8-F1
#
_cell.length_a   1.000
_cell.length_b   1.000
_cell.length_c   1.000
_cell.angle_alpha   90.00
_cell.angle_beta   90.00
_cell.angle_gamma   90.00
#
_symmetry.space_group_name_H-M   'P 1'
#
loop_
_entity.id
_entity.type
_entity.pdbx_description
1 polymer ?
#
loop_
_entity_poly.entity_id
_entity_poly.type
_entity_poly.pdbx_seq_one_letter_code
_entity_poly.pdbx_strand_id
1 'polypeptide(L)'
;MAKFALGTLGVVSCAVVLVASQESEGMGSTMGGGMMGGPEGMMGHGGDPCDQGGIVMCFLPFMSWAMSGAAQQFTTESDITLPQFNQICQLSKTAATCFQAFTDRCIPQTYADVHVGTSGIVKMLELCNEPEIFPKVQKYVACGRKINDTLERCGNSVKESMPKDVTGGEPMAALQRQNAVRDLCCVAKKFEKCYMPEVSGRCGAEAVPINQEFLNRVYASFQCANHLTNCPAALST
;
A
#
# COMPACT_ATOMS: atom_id res chain seq x y z
N MET A 1 12.51 9.22 -8.09
CA MET A 1 13.45 8.12 -7.75
C MET A 1 13.20 7.56 -6.34
N ALA A 2 11.92 7.35 -5.95
CA ALA A 2 11.52 6.73 -4.67
C ALA A 2 10.75 5.39 -4.87
N LYS A 3 10.71 4.88 -6.10
CA LYS A 3 9.90 3.71 -6.50
C LYS A 3 10.38 2.38 -5.88
N PHE A 4 11.65 2.29 -5.48
CA PHE A 4 12.30 1.02 -5.11
C PHE A 4 12.06 0.58 -3.65
N ALA A 5 12.03 1.52 -2.70
CA ALA A 5 11.91 1.19 -1.28
C ALA A 5 10.47 0.87 -0.85
N LEU A 6 9.47 1.38 -1.58
CA LEU A 6 8.05 1.07 -1.36
C LEU A 6 7.59 -0.15 -2.19
N GLY A 7 8.19 -0.40 -3.36
CA GLY A 7 7.81 -1.53 -4.22
C GLY A 7 8.15 -2.91 -3.65
N THR A 8 9.19 -3.02 -2.82
CA THR A 8 9.65 -4.29 -2.22
C THR A 8 8.90 -4.68 -0.96
N LEU A 9 7.87 -3.95 -0.54
CA LEU A 9 6.86 -4.39 0.42
C LEU A 9 5.54 -4.72 -0.30
N GLY A 10 5.63 -5.33 -1.50
CA GLY A 10 4.57 -5.45 -2.51
C GLY A 10 3.15 -5.82 -2.06
N VAL A 11 2.97 -6.50 -0.92
CA VAL A 11 1.63 -6.84 -0.40
C VAL A 11 1.08 -5.77 0.57
N VAL A 12 1.95 -5.11 1.33
CA VAL A 12 1.63 -3.86 2.06
C VAL A 12 1.42 -2.73 1.07
N SER A 13 2.28 -2.69 0.06
CA SER A 13 2.14 -1.80 -1.06
C SER A 13 0.88 -2.09 -1.85
N CYS A 14 0.38 -3.29 -2.12
CA CYS A 14 -0.95 -3.38 -2.76
C CYS A 14 -2.06 -2.69 -1.95
N ALA A 15 -2.06 -2.79 -0.63
CA ALA A 15 -3.05 -2.12 0.22
C ALA A 15 -2.82 -0.60 0.35
N VAL A 16 -1.56 -0.15 0.40
CA VAL A 16 -1.16 1.27 0.54
C VAL A 16 -1.08 1.98 -0.82
N VAL A 17 -0.62 1.31 -1.87
CA VAL A 17 -0.58 1.72 -3.29
C VAL A 17 -1.99 1.80 -3.86
N LEU A 18 -2.96 0.99 -3.45
CA LEU A 18 -4.36 1.26 -3.83
C LEU A 18 -4.85 2.65 -3.36
N VAL A 19 -4.25 3.21 -2.30
CA VAL A 19 -4.55 4.57 -1.80
C VAL A 19 -3.52 5.60 -2.31
N ALA A 20 -2.26 5.21 -2.52
CA ALA A 20 -1.14 6.11 -2.83
C ALA A 20 -0.72 6.13 -4.31
N SER A 21 -1.15 5.17 -5.15
CA SER A 21 -0.79 5.15 -6.57
C SER A 21 -1.41 6.30 -7.36
N GLN A 22 -2.43 6.97 -6.81
CA GLN A 22 -3.06 8.13 -7.44
C GLN A 22 -2.17 9.39 -7.43
N GLU A 23 -1.21 9.51 -6.48
CA GLU A 23 -0.41 10.74 -6.38
C GLU A 23 0.83 10.75 -7.29
N SER A 24 1.32 9.59 -7.76
CA SER A 24 2.60 9.53 -8.49
C SER A 24 2.52 9.78 -10.00
N GLU A 25 1.33 9.83 -10.60
CA GLU A 25 1.14 10.04 -12.05
C GLU A 25 0.61 11.45 -12.40
N GLY A 26 0.35 12.33 -11.42
CA GLY A 26 -0.28 13.65 -11.64
C GLY A 26 0.57 14.91 -11.38
N MET A 27 1.72 14.82 -10.68
CA MET A 27 2.50 16.01 -10.30
C MET A 27 3.59 16.44 -11.31
N GLY A 28 3.53 15.94 -12.56
CA GLY A 28 4.58 16.14 -13.55
C GLY A 28 4.10 16.75 -14.85
N SER A 29 3.57 17.99 -14.85
CA SER A 29 3.67 18.98 -15.94
C SER A 29 2.59 20.06 -15.84
N THR A 30 2.81 21.10 -15.02
CA THR A 30 2.41 22.49 -15.37
C THR A 30 3.21 23.45 -14.48
N MET A 31 4.46 23.74 -14.82
CA MET A 31 5.11 24.98 -14.37
C MET A 31 5.22 25.92 -15.58
N GLY A 32 4.07 26.50 -15.94
CA GLY A 32 3.99 27.70 -16.76
C GLY A 32 4.00 28.90 -15.82
N GLY A 33 4.94 29.82 -16.01
CA GLY A 33 5.22 30.92 -15.08
C GLY A 33 4.08 31.92 -14.89
N GLY A 34 4.08 32.58 -13.74
CA GLY A 34 3.21 33.71 -13.48
C GLY A 34 3.11 34.11 -12.01
N MET A 35 3.81 35.21 -11.68
CA MET A 35 3.50 36.18 -10.63
C MET A 35 3.87 35.88 -9.16
N MET A 36 4.66 36.82 -8.62
CA MET A 36 4.92 36.98 -7.19
C MET A 36 3.66 37.45 -6.47
N GLY A 37 3.21 36.68 -5.48
CA GLY A 37 2.26 37.07 -4.44
C GLY A 37 2.75 36.48 -3.12
N GLY A 38 2.80 37.30 -2.06
CA GLY A 38 3.45 37.00 -0.79
C GLY A 38 2.80 35.87 0.05
N PRO A 39 3.50 35.41 1.11
CA PRO A 39 3.08 34.26 1.92
C PRO A 39 2.17 34.72 3.07
N GLU A 40 0.91 35.00 2.77
CA GLU A 40 -0.12 35.22 3.80
C GLU A 40 -1.35 34.40 3.43
N GLY A 41 -1.66 33.33 4.20
CA GLY A 41 -3.00 32.73 4.15
C GLY A 41 -3.16 31.20 4.11
N MET A 42 -2.16 30.36 4.44
CA MET A 42 -2.39 28.91 4.60
C MET A 42 -2.66 28.46 6.05
N MET A 43 -3.29 29.32 6.86
CA MET A 43 -3.89 28.90 8.12
C MET A 43 -5.30 29.47 8.22
N GLY A 44 -6.29 28.62 7.96
CA GLY A 44 -7.68 28.91 8.28
C GLY A 44 -8.65 28.68 7.13
N HIS A 45 -8.92 27.41 6.81
CA HIS A 45 -10.28 26.97 6.53
C HIS A 45 -10.51 25.75 7.40
N GLY A 46 -11.46 25.85 8.34
CA GLY A 46 -12.02 24.68 9.01
C GLY A 46 -12.82 23.87 7.99
N GLY A 47 -12.11 23.16 7.12
CA GLY A 47 -12.68 22.21 6.17
C GLY A 47 -13.40 21.09 6.91
N ASP A 48 -14.36 20.47 6.22
CA ASP A 48 -15.05 19.30 6.74
C ASP A 48 -14.01 18.21 7.08
N PRO A 49 -13.91 17.73 8.33
CA PRO A 49 -12.94 16.70 8.70
C PRO A 49 -13.16 15.36 7.97
N CYS A 50 -14.22 15.25 7.17
CA CYS A 50 -14.54 14.13 6.28
C CYS A 50 -14.24 14.39 4.80
N ASP A 51 -13.58 15.50 4.47
CA ASP A 51 -13.07 15.76 3.13
C ASP A 51 -11.75 15.01 2.83
N GLN A 52 -11.25 15.15 1.59
CA GLN A 52 -9.99 14.56 1.15
C GLN A 52 -8.79 15.03 2.00
N GLY A 53 -8.82 16.28 2.50
CA GLY A 53 -7.79 16.83 3.37
C GLY A 53 -7.68 16.02 4.67
N GLY A 54 -8.81 15.58 5.23
CA GLY A 54 -8.85 14.70 6.41
C GLY A 54 -8.06 13.41 6.24
N ILE A 55 -8.10 12.79 5.06
CA ILE A 55 -7.33 11.56 4.74
C ILE A 55 -5.85 11.89 4.57
N VAL A 56 -5.53 12.95 3.83
CA VAL A 56 -4.14 13.36 3.56
C VAL A 56 -3.39 13.58 4.87
N MET A 57 -4.05 14.15 5.89
CA MET A 57 -3.47 14.34 7.22
C MET A 57 -2.98 13.03 7.88
N CYS A 58 -3.61 11.89 7.59
CA CYS A 58 -3.18 10.59 8.10
C CYS A 58 -1.85 10.13 7.48
N PHE A 59 -1.56 10.53 6.25
CA PHE A 59 -0.35 10.13 5.52
C PHE A 59 0.77 11.19 5.58
N LEU A 60 0.48 12.42 6.01
CA LEU A 60 1.48 13.48 6.16
C LEU A 60 2.75 13.06 6.92
N PRO A 61 2.69 12.35 8.06
CA PRO A 61 3.91 11.91 8.76
C PRO A 61 4.75 10.97 7.89
N PHE A 62 4.11 10.06 7.16
CA PHE A 62 4.77 9.13 6.26
C PHE A 62 5.42 9.87 5.07
N MET A 63 4.69 10.82 4.45
CA MET A 63 5.21 11.63 3.35
C MET A 63 6.38 12.52 3.78
N SER A 64 6.27 13.17 4.95
CA SER A 64 7.34 13.98 5.52
C SER A 64 8.60 13.14 5.74
N TRP A 65 8.45 11.95 6.30
CA TRP A 65 9.56 11.01 6.45
C TRP A 65 10.14 10.59 5.09
N ALA A 66 9.31 10.25 4.10
CA ALA A 66 9.75 9.81 2.78
C ALA A 66 10.59 10.87 2.04
N MET A 67 10.37 12.16 2.33
CA MET A 67 11.17 13.27 1.80
C MET A 67 12.43 13.58 2.63
N SER A 68 12.58 12.99 3.81
CA SER A 68 13.73 13.23 4.69
C SER A 68 15.01 12.55 4.21
N GLY A 69 16.17 13.04 4.68
CA GLY A 69 17.46 12.38 4.45
C GLY A 69 17.52 10.96 5.04
N ALA A 70 16.74 10.68 6.09
CA ALA A 70 16.64 9.33 6.66
C ALA A 70 16.01 8.35 5.68
N ALA A 71 14.98 8.74 4.93
CA ALA A 71 14.38 7.90 3.89
C ALA A 71 15.30 7.72 2.67
N GLN A 72 16.11 8.72 2.32
CA GLN A 72 17.08 8.59 1.22
C GLN A 72 18.10 7.47 1.47
N GLN A 73 18.47 7.23 2.73
CA GLN A 73 19.36 6.13 3.11
C GLN A 73 18.75 4.75 2.79
N PHE A 74 17.42 4.61 2.76
CA PHE A 74 16.74 3.36 2.34
C PHE A 74 16.81 3.10 0.84
N THR A 75 17.03 4.14 0.03
CA THR A 75 17.03 4.01 -1.44
C THR A 75 18.39 3.58 -1.98
N THR A 76 19.43 3.65 -1.15
CA THR A 76 20.71 3.00 -1.42
C THR A 76 20.50 1.49 -1.29
N GLU A 77 21.16 0.68 -2.11
CA GLU A 77 21.02 -0.81 -2.13
C GLU A 77 21.44 -1.52 -0.82
N SER A 78 21.46 -0.82 0.31
CA SER A 78 21.73 -1.37 1.64
C SER A 78 20.53 -2.17 2.16
N ASP A 79 20.82 -3.18 2.98
CA ASP A 79 19.77 -3.91 3.69
C ASP A 79 19.05 -3.01 4.68
N ILE A 80 17.73 -3.20 4.82
CA ILE A 80 16.95 -2.51 5.85
C ILE A 80 17.50 -2.87 7.23
N THR A 81 17.78 -1.86 8.05
CA THR A 81 18.23 -2.04 9.44
C THR A 81 17.04 -2.14 10.41
N LEU A 82 17.26 -2.69 11.61
CA LEU A 82 16.19 -2.83 12.60
C LEU A 82 15.58 -1.46 13.02
N PRO A 83 16.37 -0.40 13.29
CA PRO A 83 15.81 0.92 13.60
C PRO A 83 14.95 1.48 12.46
N GLN A 84 15.40 1.29 11.23
CA GLN A 84 14.70 1.67 10.01
C GLN A 84 13.37 0.92 9.84
N PHE A 85 13.38 -0.39 10.06
CA PHE A 85 12.17 -1.22 10.07
C PHE A 85 11.17 -0.77 11.14
N ASN A 86 11.64 -0.53 12.36
CA ASN A 86 10.79 -0.07 13.47
C ASN A 86 10.17 1.30 13.15
N GLN A 87 10.92 2.20 12.53
CA GLN A 87 10.41 3.50 12.11
C GLN A 87 9.30 3.38 11.05
N ILE A 88 9.50 2.55 10.02
CA ILE A 88 8.46 2.28 9.01
C ILE A 88 7.22 1.70 9.69
N CYS A 89 7.39 0.70 10.55
CA CYS A 89 6.30 0.09 11.29
C CYS A 89 5.50 1.11 12.12
N GLN A 90 6.18 2.02 12.81
CA GLN A 90 5.52 3.06 13.60
C GLN A 90 4.75 4.05 12.73
N LEU A 91 5.35 4.50 11.62
CA LEU A 91 4.72 5.43 10.68
C LEU A 91 3.50 4.79 10.02
N SER A 92 3.62 3.55 9.54
CA SER A 92 2.52 2.81 8.94
C SER A 92 1.38 2.57 9.93
N LYS A 93 1.67 2.19 11.19
CA LYS A 93 0.64 2.02 12.23
C LYS A 93 -0.09 3.32 12.53
N THR A 94 0.64 4.42 12.65
CA THR A 94 0.06 5.76 12.87
C THR A 94 -0.89 6.12 11.73
N ALA A 95 -0.44 5.99 10.48
CA ALA A 95 -1.24 6.30 9.31
C ALA A 95 -2.48 5.41 9.20
N ALA A 96 -2.33 4.09 9.38
CA ALA A 96 -3.45 3.14 9.31
C ALA A 96 -4.49 3.36 10.41
N THR A 97 -4.05 3.63 11.65
CA THR A 97 -4.97 3.91 12.76
C THR A 97 -5.72 5.21 12.54
N CYS A 98 -5.04 6.26 12.06
CA CYS A 98 -5.69 7.51 11.66
C CYS A 98 -6.72 7.28 10.54
N PHE A 99 -6.36 6.51 9.52
CA PHE A 99 -7.23 6.23 8.38
C PHE A 99 -8.44 5.38 8.77
N GLN A 100 -8.28 4.41 9.68
CA GLN A 100 -9.39 3.67 10.26
C GLN A 100 -10.33 4.61 11.03
N ALA A 101 -9.80 5.48 11.89
CA ALA A 101 -10.61 6.44 12.64
C ALA A 101 -11.33 7.44 11.72
N PHE A 102 -10.69 7.89 10.63
CA PHE A 102 -11.34 8.67 9.59
C PHE A 102 -12.49 7.88 8.96
N THR A 103 -12.24 6.63 8.58
CA THR A 103 -13.25 5.76 7.95
C THR A 103 -14.46 5.57 8.85
N ASP A 104 -14.24 5.26 10.13
CA ASP A 104 -15.32 5.03 11.10
C ASP A 104 -16.17 6.27 11.35
N ARG A 105 -15.57 7.46 11.26
CA ARG A 105 -16.26 8.74 11.44
C ARG A 105 -16.99 9.21 10.18
N CYS A 106 -16.37 9.02 9.02
CA CYS A 106 -16.71 9.76 7.80
C CYS A 106 -17.31 8.89 6.69
N ILE A 107 -17.11 7.57 6.74
CA ILE A 107 -17.63 6.66 5.74
C ILE A 107 -18.87 5.95 6.31
N PRO A 108 -20.02 5.99 5.62
CA PRO A 108 -21.22 5.28 6.05
C PRO A 108 -21.00 3.76 6.11
N GLN A 109 -21.57 3.11 7.13
CA GLN A 109 -21.50 1.66 7.34
C GLN A 109 -22.07 0.83 6.18
N THR A 110 -22.86 1.43 5.28
CA THR A 110 -23.31 0.79 4.03
C THR A 110 -22.13 0.41 3.11
N TYR A 111 -20.97 1.05 3.26
CA TYR A 111 -19.73 0.70 2.57
C TYR A 111 -18.90 -0.30 3.40
N ALA A 112 -19.50 -1.44 3.74
CA ALA A 112 -18.91 -2.43 4.64
C ALA A 112 -17.49 -2.90 4.23
N ASP A 113 -17.25 -3.05 2.93
CA ASP A 113 -15.92 -3.41 2.41
C ASP A 113 -14.84 -2.39 2.77
N VAL A 114 -15.18 -1.11 2.85
CA VAL A 114 -14.20 -0.06 3.18
C VAL A 114 -13.78 -0.19 4.64
N HIS A 115 -14.73 -0.42 5.55
CA HIS A 115 -14.41 -0.69 6.96
C HIS A 115 -13.62 -2.00 7.15
N VAL A 116 -13.95 -3.06 6.38
CA VAL A 116 -13.17 -4.30 6.37
C VAL A 116 -11.76 -4.04 5.85
N GLY A 117 -11.62 -3.27 4.77
CA GLY A 117 -10.35 -2.89 4.18
C GLY A 117 -9.46 -2.11 5.15
N THR A 118 -9.98 -1.05 5.76
CA THR A 118 -9.20 -0.22 6.69
C THR A 118 -8.81 -0.99 7.95
N SER A 119 -9.74 -1.77 8.50
CA SER A 119 -9.43 -2.68 9.62
C SER A 119 -8.41 -3.75 9.23
N GLY A 120 -8.46 -4.25 7.99
CA GLY A 120 -7.50 -5.19 7.44
C GLY A 120 -6.09 -4.60 7.35
N ILE A 121 -5.94 -3.32 6.98
CA ILE A 121 -4.64 -2.65 6.97
C ILE A 121 -4.05 -2.61 8.40
N VAL A 122 -4.86 -2.26 9.40
CA VAL A 122 -4.42 -2.24 10.81
C VAL A 122 -4.01 -3.64 11.26
N LYS A 123 -4.82 -4.66 10.98
CA LYS A 123 -4.52 -6.07 11.31
C LYS A 123 -3.26 -6.58 10.62
N MET A 124 -3.00 -6.15 9.39
CA MET A 124 -1.79 -6.57 8.70
C MET A 124 -0.55 -5.96 9.37
N LEU A 125 -0.63 -4.70 9.80
CA LEU A 125 0.47 -4.02 10.51
C LEU A 125 0.74 -4.55 11.93
N GLU A 126 -0.10 -5.45 12.45
CA GLU A 126 0.24 -6.21 13.66
C GLU A 126 1.49 -7.09 13.45
N LEU A 127 1.87 -7.41 12.20
CA LEU A 127 3.14 -8.12 11.90
C LEU A 127 4.34 -7.42 12.52
N CYS A 128 4.30 -6.09 12.60
CA CYS A 128 5.37 -5.29 13.20
C CYS A 128 5.55 -5.52 14.70
N ASN A 129 4.62 -6.21 15.38
CA ASN A 129 4.76 -6.59 16.78
C ASN A 129 5.28 -8.02 16.95
N GLU A 130 5.42 -8.79 15.87
CA GLU A 130 5.80 -10.19 15.97
C GLU A 130 7.28 -10.35 16.27
N PRO A 131 7.64 -11.32 17.14
CA PRO A 131 9.03 -11.69 17.30
C PRO A 131 9.58 -12.19 15.96
N GLU A 132 10.84 -11.90 15.69
CA GLU A 132 11.55 -12.36 14.49
C GLU A 132 10.99 -11.88 13.13
N ILE A 133 10.04 -10.94 13.11
CA ILE A 133 9.54 -10.39 11.85
C ILE A 133 10.63 -9.68 11.04
N PHE A 134 11.56 -8.99 11.71
CA PHE A 134 12.61 -8.23 11.03
C PHE A 134 13.54 -9.14 10.19
N PRO A 135 14.11 -10.23 10.72
CA PRO A 135 14.82 -11.22 9.90
C PRO A 135 14.02 -11.77 8.72
N LYS A 136 12.71 -12.02 8.91
CA LYS A 136 11.83 -12.49 7.81
C LYS A 136 11.68 -11.42 6.72
N VAL A 137 11.50 -10.16 7.11
CA VAL A 137 11.43 -9.01 6.20
C VAL A 137 12.75 -8.82 5.45
N GLN A 138 13.90 -8.98 6.10
CA GLN A 138 15.20 -8.93 5.40
C GLN A 138 15.30 -9.99 4.31
N LYS A 139 14.88 -11.23 4.58
CA LYS A 139 14.83 -12.31 3.58
C LYS A 139 13.85 -12.01 2.45
N TYR A 140 12.67 -11.46 2.78
CA TYR A 140 11.68 -11.04 1.80
C TYR A 140 12.23 -9.96 0.86
N VAL A 141 12.85 -8.91 1.41
CA VAL A 141 13.47 -7.81 0.64
C VAL A 141 14.62 -8.34 -0.22
N ALA A 142 15.49 -9.20 0.33
CA ALA A 142 16.59 -9.80 -0.42
C ALA A 142 16.08 -10.66 -1.59
N CYS A 143 15.01 -11.43 -1.39
CA CYS A 143 14.33 -12.16 -2.46
C CYS A 143 13.78 -11.18 -3.51
N GLY A 144 13.05 -10.14 -3.07
CA GLY A 144 12.46 -9.14 -3.96
C GLY A 144 13.47 -8.48 -4.90
N ARG A 145 14.70 -8.22 -4.43
CA ARG A 145 15.80 -7.72 -5.29
C ARG A 145 16.19 -8.73 -6.37
N LYS A 146 16.25 -10.02 -6.03
CA LYS A 146 16.59 -11.10 -6.99
C LYS A 146 15.53 -11.29 -8.06
N ILE A 147 14.27 -10.97 -7.77
CA ILE A 147 13.12 -11.15 -8.68
C ILE A 147 12.44 -9.81 -9.00
N ASN A 148 13.19 -8.71 -9.01
CA ASN A 148 12.63 -7.37 -9.20
C ASN A 148 11.87 -7.23 -10.53
N ASP A 149 12.42 -7.81 -11.60
CA ASP A 149 11.79 -7.90 -12.93
C ASP A 149 10.43 -8.62 -12.88
N THR A 150 10.34 -9.68 -12.07
CA THR A 150 9.09 -10.41 -11.85
C THR A 150 8.11 -9.58 -11.04
N LEU A 151 8.56 -8.92 -9.97
CA LEU A 151 7.70 -8.04 -9.17
C LEU A 151 7.07 -6.95 -10.03
N GLU A 152 7.87 -6.32 -10.90
CA GLU A 152 7.40 -5.31 -11.85
C GLU A 152 6.39 -5.89 -12.86
N ARG A 153 6.72 -7.01 -13.52
CA ARG A 153 5.83 -7.68 -14.47
C ARG A 153 4.51 -8.11 -13.84
N CYS A 154 4.54 -8.78 -12.70
CA CYS A 154 3.34 -9.25 -12.00
C CYS A 154 2.52 -8.08 -11.46
N GLY A 155 3.19 -7.03 -10.94
CA GLY A 155 2.53 -5.80 -10.50
C GLY A 155 1.82 -5.07 -11.64
N ASN A 156 2.47 -4.95 -12.80
CA ASN A 156 1.88 -4.34 -13.99
C ASN A 156 0.68 -5.14 -14.51
N SER A 157 0.79 -6.48 -14.59
CA SER A 157 -0.32 -7.34 -15.00
C SER A 157 -1.55 -7.18 -14.11
N VAL A 158 -1.33 -7.05 -12.80
CA VAL A 158 -2.39 -6.75 -11.85
C VAL A 158 -2.96 -5.35 -12.04
N LYS A 159 -2.10 -4.32 -12.17
CA LYS A 159 -2.51 -2.92 -12.40
C LYS A 159 -3.41 -2.81 -13.65
N GLU A 160 -3.02 -3.45 -14.74
CA GLU A 160 -3.79 -3.49 -15.99
C GLU A 160 -5.16 -4.19 -15.85
N SER A 161 -5.29 -5.07 -14.86
CA SER A 161 -6.53 -5.80 -14.60
C SER A 161 -7.44 -5.09 -13.60
N MET A 162 -6.96 -4.03 -12.94
CA MET A 162 -7.77 -3.27 -11.98
C MET A 162 -8.85 -2.44 -12.69
N PRO A 163 -10.02 -2.25 -12.05
CA PRO A 163 -11.04 -1.33 -12.55
C PRO A 163 -10.51 0.11 -12.72
N LYS A 164 -10.96 0.83 -13.75
CA LYS A 164 -10.42 2.16 -14.11
C LYS A 164 -10.67 3.23 -13.05
N ASP A 165 -11.74 3.09 -12.29
CA ASP A 165 -12.10 3.94 -11.15
C ASP A 165 -11.12 3.81 -9.98
N VAL A 166 -10.26 2.78 -9.99
CA VAL A 166 -9.14 2.64 -9.05
C VAL A 166 -7.92 3.41 -9.49
N THR A 167 -7.62 3.40 -10.79
CA THR A 167 -6.33 3.87 -11.34
C THR A 167 -6.32 5.34 -11.75
N GLY A 168 -7.42 6.09 -11.60
CA GLY A 168 -7.47 7.50 -12.00
C GLY A 168 -8.65 8.32 -11.48
N GLY A 169 -9.31 7.87 -10.41
CA GLY A 169 -10.43 8.58 -9.77
C GLY A 169 -9.97 9.54 -8.66
N GLU A 170 -10.90 10.30 -8.08
CA GLU A 170 -10.65 11.05 -6.85
C GLU A 170 -10.41 10.08 -5.67
N PRO A 171 -9.53 10.37 -4.70
CA PRO A 171 -9.23 9.45 -3.59
C PRO A 171 -10.47 9.04 -2.78
N MET A 172 -11.45 9.94 -2.66
CA MET A 172 -12.73 9.66 -2.01
C MET A 172 -13.59 8.66 -2.78
N ALA A 173 -13.48 8.57 -4.10
CA ALA A 173 -14.22 7.61 -4.90
C ALA A 173 -13.82 6.17 -4.57
N ALA A 174 -12.54 5.93 -4.27
CA ALA A 174 -12.05 4.63 -3.82
C ALA A 174 -12.68 4.20 -2.48
N LEU A 175 -12.95 5.16 -1.59
CA LEU A 175 -13.61 4.96 -0.29
C LEU A 175 -15.12 4.77 -0.36
N GLN A 176 -15.70 4.86 -1.55
CA GLN A 176 -17.12 4.62 -1.79
C GLN A 176 -17.33 3.41 -2.72
N ARG A 177 -16.25 2.71 -3.09
CA ARG A 177 -16.34 1.61 -4.03
C ARG A 177 -16.89 0.35 -3.36
N GLN A 178 -17.98 -0.15 -3.91
CA GLN A 178 -18.47 -1.49 -3.57
C GLN A 178 -17.50 -2.53 -4.12
N ASN A 179 -17.33 -3.65 -3.40
CA ASN A 179 -16.45 -4.76 -3.79
C ASN A 179 -14.94 -4.45 -3.71
N ALA A 180 -14.53 -3.37 -3.03
CA ALA A 180 -13.12 -2.99 -2.93
C ALA A 180 -12.25 -4.12 -2.34
N VAL A 181 -12.73 -4.77 -1.29
CA VAL A 181 -12.04 -5.90 -0.64
C VAL A 181 -12.04 -7.13 -1.54
N ARG A 182 -13.16 -7.41 -2.23
CA ARG A 182 -13.21 -8.51 -3.20
C ARG A 182 -12.15 -8.35 -4.28
N ASP A 183 -12.08 -7.18 -4.90
CA ASP A 183 -11.13 -6.94 -5.98
C ASP A 183 -9.69 -7.00 -5.47
N LEU A 184 -9.41 -6.46 -4.28
CA LEU A 184 -8.11 -6.61 -3.60
C LEU A 184 -7.73 -8.09 -3.43
N CYS A 185 -8.64 -8.91 -2.93
CA CYS A 185 -8.41 -10.33 -2.72
C CYS A 185 -8.16 -11.09 -4.03
N CYS A 186 -8.90 -10.77 -5.08
CA CYS A 186 -8.72 -11.36 -6.41
C CYS A 186 -7.39 -10.92 -7.04
N VAL A 187 -7.04 -9.64 -6.90
CA VAL A 187 -5.73 -9.09 -7.28
C VAL A 187 -4.60 -9.82 -6.55
N ALA A 188 -4.70 -9.99 -5.23
CA ALA A 188 -3.70 -10.69 -4.44
C ALA A 188 -3.51 -12.14 -4.91
N LYS A 189 -4.61 -12.84 -5.23
CA LYS A 189 -4.57 -14.20 -5.79
C LYS A 189 -3.94 -14.27 -7.18
N LYS A 190 -4.24 -13.29 -8.05
CA LYS A 190 -3.58 -13.18 -9.36
C LYS A 190 -2.09 -12.90 -9.20
N PHE A 191 -1.73 -11.99 -8.31
CA PHE A 191 -0.33 -11.69 -8.00
C PHE A 191 0.40 -12.93 -7.48
N GLU A 192 -0.17 -13.65 -6.50
CA GLU A 192 0.37 -14.90 -5.94
C GLU A 192 0.68 -15.92 -7.05
N LYS A 193 -0.26 -16.17 -7.97
CA LYS A 193 -0.06 -17.10 -9.10
C LYS A 193 1.12 -16.72 -10.00
N CYS A 194 1.33 -15.42 -10.21
CA CYS A 194 2.43 -14.91 -11.03
C CYS A 194 3.77 -14.92 -10.27
N TYR A 195 3.73 -14.58 -8.98
CA TYR A 195 4.88 -14.29 -8.14
C TYR A 195 5.51 -15.53 -7.50
N MET A 196 4.69 -16.41 -6.92
CA MET A 196 5.19 -17.54 -6.12
C MET A 196 6.05 -18.56 -6.89
N PRO A 197 5.77 -18.90 -8.16
CA PRO A 197 6.64 -19.77 -8.94
C PRO A 197 8.07 -19.23 -9.05
N GLU A 198 8.21 -17.91 -9.18
CA GLU A 198 9.50 -17.23 -9.33
C GLU A 198 10.26 -17.15 -8.01
N VAL A 199 9.56 -16.96 -6.89
CA VAL A 199 10.15 -17.10 -5.54
C VAL A 199 10.77 -18.48 -5.37
N SER A 200 10.01 -19.53 -5.71
CA SER A 200 10.49 -20.90 -5.59
C SER A 200 11.70 -21.18 -6.49
N GLY A 201 11.75 -20.59 -7.69
CA GLY A 201 12.84 -20.80 -8.64
C GLY A 201 14.11 -19.99 -8.35
N ARG A 202 13.98 -18.77 -7.82
CA ARG A 202 15.08 -17.79 -7.79
C ARG A 202 15.52 -17.36 -6.38
N CYS A 203 14.67 -17.53 -5.36
CA CYS A 203 14.97 -17.07 -4.01
C CYS A 203 15.40 -18.17 -3.03
N GLY A 204 15.29 -19.44 -3.43
CA GLY A 204 15.63 -20.59 -2.60
C GLY A 204 14.45 -21.10 -1.76
N ALA A 205 14.55 -22.35 -1.30
CA ALA A 205 13.46 -23.05 -0.62
C ALA A 205 13.00 -22.36 0.68
N GLU A 206 13.91 -21.69 1.38
CA GLU A 206 13.64 -20.93 2.60
C GLU A 206 12.80 -19.67 2.38
N ALA A 207 12.80 -19.10 1.18
CA ALA A 207 12.02 -17.90 0.86
C ALA A 207 10.54 -18.23 0.61
N VAL A 208 10.23 -19.43 0.12
CA VAL A 208 8.86 -19.86 -0.18
C VAL A 208 7.92 -19.76 1.05
N PRO A 209 8.23 -20.37 2.21
CA PRO A 209 7.33 -20.30 3.36
C PRO A 209 7.19 -18.88 3.91
N ILE A 210 8.26 -18.06 3.85
CA ILE A 210 8.22 -16.65 4.28
C ILE A 210 7.25 -15.86 3.40
N ASN A 211 7.37 -15.98 2.08
CA ASN A 211 6.50 -15.29 1.13
C ASN A 211 5.04 -15.77 1.24
N GLN A 212 4.83 -17.07 1.42
CA GLN A 212 3.50 -17.61 1.65
C GLN A 212 2.89 -17.09 2.97
N GLU A 213 3.68 -16.96 4.02
CA GLU A 213 3.24 -16.39 5.30
C GLU A 213 2.76 -14.93 5.12
N PHE A 214 3.51 -14.09 4.40
CA PHE A 214 3.09 -12.73 4.07
C PHE A 214 1.79 -12.68 3.25
N LEU A 215 1.64 -13.55 2.24
CA LEU A 215 0.41 -13.63 1.44
C LEU A 215 -0.79 -14.12 2.27
N ASN A 216 -0.59 -15.15 3.10
CA ASN A 216 -1.62 -15.65 4.00
C ASN A 216 -2.06 -14.59 5.02
N ARG A 217 -1.14 -13.76 5.49
CA ARG A 217 -1.46 -12.62 6.36
C ARG A 217 -2.37 -11.62 5.66
N VAL A 218 -2.13 -11.34 4.39
CA VAL A 218 -3.01 -10.48 3.59
C VAL A 218 -4.38 -11.13 3.43
N TYR A 219 -4.46 -12.41 3.08
CA TYR A 219 -5.74 -13.11 2.99
C TYR A 219 -6.53 -13.11 4.30
N ALA A 220 -5.86 -13.32 5.43
CA ALA A 220 -6.50 -13.28 6.73
C ALA A 220 -6.96 -11.86 7.11
N SER A 221 -6.10 -10.86 6.90
CA SER A 221 -6.38 -9.47 7.30
C SER A 221 -7.56 -8.87 6.56
N PHE A 222 -7.67 -9.17 5.25
CA PHE A 222 -8.76 -8.70 4.38
C PHE A 222 -9.90 -9.71 4.22
N GLN A 223 -9.92 -10.77 5.04
CA GLN A 223 -10.99 -11.78 5.05
C GLN A 223 -11.26 -12.41 3.68
N CYS A 224 -10.21 -12.61 2.88
CA CYS A 224 -10.35 -12.99 1.47
C CYS A 224 -11.06 -14.31 1.22
N ALA A 225 -11.11 -15.22 2.20
CA ALA A 225 -11.92 -16.43 2.13
C ALA A 225 -13.39 -16.15 1.76
N ASN A 226 -13.94 -15.01 2.19
CA ASN A 226 -15.32 -14.61 1.93
C ASN A 226 -15.52 -13.97 0.54
N HIS A 227 -14.43 -13.59 -0.15
CA HIS A 227 -14.52 -12.79 -1.35
C HIS A 227 -13.95 -13.45 -2.62
N LEU A 228 -13.21 -14.55 -2.49
CA LEU A 228 -12.53 -15.21 -3.62
C LEU A 228 -13.43 -16.05 -4.53
N THR A 229 -14.69 -16.27 -4.17
CA THR A 229 -15.63 -17.11 -4.94
C THR A 229 -16.12 -16.44 -6.22
N ASN A 230 -16.12 -15.11 -6.28
CA ASN A 230 -16.72 -14.32 -7.36
C ASN A 230 -15.73 -13.32 -7.97
N CYS A 231 -14.49 -13.76 -8.25
CA CYS A 231 -13.51 -12.89 -8.88
C CYS A 231 -13.91 -12.53 -10.32
N PRO A 232 -13.92 -11.24 -10.70
CA PRO A 232 -14.10 -10.82 -12.08
C PRO A 232 -13.12 -11.56 -13.02
N ALA A 233 -13.54 -11.85 -14.25
CA ALA A 233 -12.73 -12.62 -15.20
C ALA A 233 -11.30 -12.03 -15.34
N ALA A 234 -11.21 -10.70 -15.49
CA ALA A 234 -9.94 -9.96 -15.58
C ALA A 234 -9.00 -10.16 -14.37
N LEU A 235 -9.55 -10.44 -13.18
CA LEU A 235 -8.81 -10.67 -11.94
C LEU A 235 -8.64 -12.17 -11.60
N SER A 236 -9.22 -13.07 -12.38
CA SER A 236 -9.23 -14.52 -12.11
C SER A 236 -8.15 -15.31 -12.85
N THR A 237 -7.77 -14.81 -14.03
CA THR A 237 -6.72 -15.32 -14.92
C THR A 237 -5.40 -14.61 -14.66
#